data_AF-A0AAN8FQ17-F1
#
_entry.id   AF-A0AAN8FQ17-F1
#
_cell.length_a   1.000
_cell.length_b   1.000
_cell.length_c   1.000
_cell.angle_alpha   90.00
_cell.angle_beta   90.00
_cell.angle_gamma   90.00
#
_symmetry.space_group_name_H-M   'P 1'
#
loop_
_entity.id
_entity.type
_entity.pdbx_description
1 polymer ?
#
loop_
_entity_poly.entity_id
_entity_poly.type
_entity_poly.pdbx_seq_one_letter_code
_entity_poly.pdbx_strand_id
1 'polypeptide(L)'
;MSCPGPDGCSPNCPRPIMAALKKVLAMPDVVSPNSVVLVVSRSSPEDYPLVNGMIQTLIDSKVQINFVLPAITSPCGEGWNTPEANAMYTAVSYSDGNVFVMSPVDFSVNFLHIPLKQYLPSLLQIGWSR
;
A
#
# COMPACT_ATOMS: atom_id res chain seq x y z
N MET A 1 3.93 0.66 -26.28
CA MET A 1 4.18 -0.76 -25.98
C MET A 1 3.18 -1.16 -24.92
N SER A 2 2.34 -2.17 -25.20
CA SER A 2 1.25 -2.56 -24.30
C SER A 2 1.80 -3.52 -23.24
N CYS A 3 1.52 -3.21 -21.97
CA CYS A 3 1.90 -4.11 -20.89
C CYS A 3 1.17 -5.44 -21.01
N PRO A 4 1.87 -6.58 -20.80
CA PRO A 4 1.24 -7.88 -20.96
C PRO A 4 0.17 -8.03 -19.87
N GLY A 5 -0.85 -8.80 -20.24
CA GLY A 5 -1.99 -9.11 -19.38
C GLY A 5 -1.61 -9.99 -18.17
N PRO A 6 -2.54 -10.81 -17.67
CA PRO A 6 -2.64 -11.26 -16.28
C PRO A 6 -1.44 -12.05 -15.69
N ASP A 7 -0.46 -12.44 -16.50
CA ASP A 7 0.75 -13.16 -16.07
C ASP A 7 1.89 -12.24 -15.60
N GLY A 8 1.69 -10.92 -15.74
CA GLY A 8 1.87 -10.02 -14.60
C GLY A 8 3.27 -9.69 -14.11
N CYS A 9 4.39 -10.09 -14.74
CA CYS A 9 5.72 -9.54 -14.41
C CYS A 9 6.52 -9.34 -15.69
N SER A 10 6.84 -8.10 -16.01
CA SER A 10 7.59 -7.77 -17.22
C SER A 10 8.54 -6.63 -16.93
N PRO A 11 9.85 -6.76 -17.23
CA PRO A 11 10.83 -5.70 -17.03
C PRO A 11 10.54 -4.45 -17.89
N ASN A 12 9.62 -4.57 -18.85
CA ASN A 12 9.19 -3.48 -19.74
C ASN A 12 7.96 -2.73 -19.22
N CYS A 13 7.44 -3.08 -18.04
CA CYS A 13 6.24 -2.50 -17.46
C CYS A 13 6.49 -2.05 -16.02
N PRO A 14 7.24 -0.94 -15.85
CA PRO A 14 7.49 -0.41 -14.53
C PRO A 14 6.17 -0.19 -13.82
N ARG A 15 6.07 -0.65 -12.57
CA ARG A 15 4.91 -0.46 -11.72
C ARG A 15 5.21 0.66 -10.73
N PRO A 16 4.83 1.91 -11.05
CA PRO A 16 5.27 3.09 -10.33
C PRO A 16 4.45 3.30 -9.04
N ILE A 17 4.37 2.29 -8.18
CA ILE A 17 3.54 2.30 -6.98
C ILE A 17 4.13 3.31 -5.97
N MET A 18 5.45 3.35 -5.80
CA MET A 18 6.10 4.30 -4.88
C MET A 18 6.02 5.73 -5.41
N ALA A 19 6.15 5.95 -6.72
CA ALA A 19 5.98 7.25 -7.34
C ALA A 19 4.53 7.74 -7.24
N ALA A 20 3.54 6.85 -7.38
CA ALA A 20 2.14 7.18 -7.14
C ALA A 20 1.90 7.56 -5.67
N LEU A 21 2.43 6.78 -4.73
CA LEU A 21 2.35 7.08 -3.31
C LEU A 21 3.01 8.43 -2.99
N LYS A 22 4.20 8.71 -3.53
CA LYS A 22 4.89 10.00 -3.36
C LYS A 22 4.03 11.17 -3.84
N LYS A 23 3.33 11.03 -4.97
CA LYS A 23 2.41 12.06 -5.47
C LYS A 23 1.25 12.27 -4.53
N VAL A 24 0.64 11.20 -4.00
CA VAL A 24 -0.47 11.28 -3.03
C VAL A 24 -0.01 11.95 -1.74
N LEU A 25 1.16 11.57 -1.21
CA LEU A 25 1.74 12.19 0.00
C LEU A 25 2.05 13.68 -0.16
N ALA A 26 2.23 14.16 -1.38
CA ALA A 26 2.45 15.58 -1.68
C ALA A 26 1.14 16.37 -1.84
N MET A 27 -0.03 15.74 -1.75
CA MET A 27 -1.33 16.40 -1.86
C MET A 27 -1.85 16.78 -0.46
N PRO A 28 -1.75 18.05 -0.03
CA PRO A 28 -2.16 18.46 1.31
C PRO A 28 -3.68 18.31 1.54
N ASP A 29 -4.48 18.34 0.48
CA ASP A 29 -5.93 18.13 0.54
C ASP A 29 -6.31 16.66 0.80
N VAL A 30 -5.36 15.73 0.61
CA VAL A 30 -5.58 14.28 0.71
C VAL A 30 -4.82 13.69 1.90
N VAL A 31 -3.63 14.22 2.19
CA VAL A 31 -2.74 13.71 3.23
C VAL A 31 -2.48 14.79 4.27
N SER A 32 -3.03 14.54 5.45
CA SER A 32 -2.81 15.28 6.68
C SER A 32 -2.53 14.30 7.82
N PRO A 33 -1.98 14.75 8.97
CA PRO A 33 -1.76 13.87 10.12
C PRO A 33 -3.02 13.07 10.49
N ASN A 34 -2.86 11.76 10.76
CA ASN A 34 -3.93 10.79 11.01
C ASN A 34 -4.78 10.39 9.78
N SER A 35 -4.40 10.81 8.57
CA SER A 35 -5.03 10.28 7.35
C SER A 35 -4.65 8.82 7.15
N VAL A 36 -5.50 8.06 6.46
CA VAL A 36 -5.21 6.68 6.06
C VAL A 36 -5.17 6.57 4.55
N VAL A 37 -4.04 6.09 4.04
CA VAL A 37 -3.84 5.83 2.61
C VAL A 37 -3.89 4.33 2.39
N LEU A 38 -4.83 3.89 1.56
CA LEU A 38 -4.97 2.50 1.18
C LEU A 38 -4.39 2.28 -0.22
N VAL A 39 -3.35 1.45 -0.32
CA VAL A 39 -2.73 1.07 -1.58
C VAL A 39 -3.17 -0.33 -1.94
N VAL A 40 -4.13 -0.45 -2.85
CA VAL A 40 -4.63 -1.75 -3.35
C VAL A 40 -3.90 -2.08 -4.64
N SER A 41 -3.14 -3.18 -4.66
CA SER A 41 -2.35 -3.58 -5.82
C SER A 41 -2.26 -5.09 -5.95
N ARG A 42 -2.23 -5.61 -7.18
CA ARG A 42 -1.92 -7.02 -7.46
C ARG A 42 -0.45 -7.24 -7.78
N SER A 43 0.41 -6.31 -7.37
CA SER A 43 1.85 -6.31 -7.68
C SER A 43 2.67 -5.53 -6.64
N SER A 44 3.97 -5.82 -6.60
CA SER A 44 4.96 -5.09 -5.81
C SER A 44 5.49 -3.85 -6.55
N PRO A 45 6.05 -2.87 -5.83
CA PRO A 45 6.63 -1.66 -6.42
C PRO A 45 7.95 -1.96 -7.13
N GLU A 46 8.00 -1.87 -8.46
CA GLU A 46 9.26 -2.00 -9.21
C GLU A 46 10.12 -0.73 -9.14
N ASP A 47 9.51 0.38 -8.71
CA ASP A 47 10.18 1.63 -8.37
C ASP A 47 10.61 1.70 -6.90
N TYR A 48 10.90 0.54 -6.31
CA TYR A 48 11.33 0.38 -4.91
C TYR A 48 12.48 1.31 -4.46
N PRO A 49 13.46 1.73 -5.30
CA PRO A 49 14.52 2.62 -4.83
C PRO A 49 13.99 4.00 -4.36
N LEU A 50 12.80 4.40 -4.80
CA LEU A 50 12.19 5.67 -4.40
C LEU A 50 11.82 5.73 -2.91
N VAL A 51 11.62 4.57 -2.26
CA VAL A 51 11.20 4.53 -0.85
C VAL A 51 12.18 5.26 0.06
N ASN A 52 13.49 5.15 -0.21
CA ASN A 52 14.54 5.79 0.58
C ASN A 52 14.43 7.32 0.56
N GLY A 53 14.03 7.89 -0.58
CA GLY A 53 13.80 9.33 -0.71
C GLY A 53 12.47 9.80 -0.13
N MET A 54 11.61 8.88 0.33
CA MET A 54 10.30 9.17 0.91
C MET A 54 10.26 9.02 2.43
N ILE A 55 11.30 8.41 3.05
CA ILE A 55 11.34 8.12 4.50
C ILE A 55 10.97 9.34 5.35
N GLN A 56 11.59 10.50 5.06
CA GLN A 56 11.31 11.73 5.82
C GLN A 56 9.84 12.17 5.67
N THR A 57 9.30 12.13 4.45
CA THR A 57 7.89 12.46 4.19
C THR A 57 6.93 11.49 4.89
N LEU A 58 7.26 10.20 4.95
CA LEU A 58 6.46 9.18 5.64
C LEU A 58 6.39 9.47 7.15
N ILE A 59 7.53 9.82 7.76
CA ILE A 59 7.63 10.15 9.18
C ILE A 59 6.89 11.46 9.51
N ASP A 60 7.05 12.48 8.67
CA ASP A 60 6.54 13.84 8.94
C ASP A 60 5.04 13.95 8.66
N SER A 61 4.54 13.24 7.66
CA SER A 61 3.12 13.29 7.28
C SER A 61 2.19 12.65 8.32
N LYS A 62 2.71 11.77 9.20
CA LYS A 62 1.91 11.04 10.22
C LYS A 62 0.68 10.35 9.62
N VAL A 63 0.80 9.92 8.38
CA VAL A 63 -0.24 9.19 7.64
C VAL A 63 -0.05 7.70 7.89
N GLN A 64 -1.14 6.94 7.93
CA GLN A 64 -1.09 5.48 7.98
C GLN A 64 -1.22 4.89 6.58
N ILE A 65 -0.17 4.23 6.08
CA ILE A 65 -0.20 3.59 4.77
C ILE A 65 -0.47 2.10 4.93
N ASN A 66 -1.49 1.59 4.25
CA ASN A 66 -1.84 0.19 4.28
C ASN A 66 -1.81 -0.38 2.87
N PHE A 67 -0.98 -1.41 2.65
CA PHE A 67 -0.96 -2.14 1.38
C PHE A 67 -1.93 -3.30 1.45
N VAL A 68 -2.74 -3.46 0.41
CA VAL A 68 -3.64 -4.60 0.26
C VAL A 68 -3.34 -5.30 -1.05
N LEU A 69 -2.98 -6.57 -0.95
CA LEU A 69 -2.50 -7.39 -2.05
C LEU A 69 -3.48 -8.56 -2.30
N PRO A 70 -4.56 -8.33 -3.09
CA PRO A 70 -5.54 -9.37 -3.40
C PRO A 70 -5.00 -10.36 -4.45
N ALA A 71 -5.11 -11.66 -4.18
CA ALA A 71 -4.65 -12.75 -5.06
C ALA A 71 -3.15 -12.71 -5.41
N ILE A 72 -2.29 -12.27 -4.50
CA ILE A 72 -0.85 -12.48 -4.60
C ILE A 72 -0.42 -13.58 -3.63
N THR A 73 0.26 -14.61 -4.14
CA THR A 73 1.01 -15.57 -3.32
C THR A 73 2.44 -15.09 -3.06
N SER A 74 3.04 -14.41 -4.05
CA SER A 74 4.26 -13.61 -3.91
C SER A 74 4.42 -12.64 -5.09
N PRO A 75 5.08 -11.49 -4.89
CA PRO A 75 5.59 -10.66 -5.98
C PRO A 75 6.25 -11.50 -7.06
N CYS A 76 5.63 -11.63 -8.24
CA CYS A 76 6.20 -12.33 -9.39
C CYS A 76 6.57 -13.82 -9.20
N GLY A 77 6.11 -14.48 -8.14
CA GLY A 77 6.56 -15.85 -7.84
C GLY A 77 7.92 -15.90 -7.13
N GLU A 78 8.53 -14.75 -6.78
CA GLU A 78 9.87 -14.66 -6.18
C GLU A 78 9.86 -14.68 -4.64
N GLY A 79 8.69 -14.84 -4.02
CA GLY A 79 8.53 -14.77 -2.57
C GLY A 79 8.48 -13.33 -2.04
N TRP A 80 8.55 -13.18 -0.72
CA TRP A 80 8.49 -11.88 -0.02
C TRP A 80 9.86 -11.33 0.36
N ASN A 81 10.94 -12.04 0.04
CA ASN A 81 12.31 -11.61 0.30
C ASN A 81 12.91 -10.93 -0.95
N THR A 82 12.19 -9.96 -1.49
CA THR A 82 12.62 -9.18 -2.66
C THR A 82 12.73 -7.70 -2.31
N PRO A 83 13.57 -6.91 -3.01
CA PRO A 83 13.68 -5.47 -2.79
C PRO A 83 12.33 -4.73 -2.89
N GLU A 84 11.44 -5.19 -3.78
CA GLU A 84 10.12 -4.62 -4.00
C GLU A 84 9.19 -4.86 -2.80
N ALA A 85 9.21 -6.08 -2.24
CA ALA A 85 8.48 -6.39 -1.01
C ALA A 85 9.02 -5.58 0.17
N ASN A 86 10.35 -5.49 0.29
CA ASN A 86 11.01 -4.73 1.34
C ASN A 86 10.64 -3.24 1.29
N ALA A 87 10.46 -2.65 0.11
CA ALA A 87 10.01 -1.26 0.01
C ALA A 87 8.58 -1.05 0.53
N MET A 88 7.66 -2.01 0.34
CA MET A 88 6.33 -1.94 0.96
C MET A 88 6.44 -2.02 2.49
N TYR A 89 7.23 -2.98 3.01
CA TYR A 89 7.45 -3.12 4.46
C TYR A 89 8.12 -1.88 5.08
N THR A 90 9.08 -1.29 4.37
CA THR A 90 9.74 -0.03 4.78
C THR A 90 8.75 1.13 4.82
N ALA A 91 7.90 1.25 3.80
CA ALA A 91 6.91 2.31 3.74
C ALA A 91 5.93 2.22 4.93
N VAL A 92 5.44 1.02 5.25
CA VAL A 92 4.51 0.84 6.38
C VAL A 92 5.19 0.98 7.74
N SER A 93 6.46 0.60 7.88
CA SER A 93 7.18 0.72 9.16
C SER A 93 7.39 2.18 9.57
N TYR A 94 7.56 3.09 8.60
CA TYR A 94 7.69 4.52 8.88
C TYR A 94 6.36 5.25 8.99
N SER A 95 5.26 4.60 8.61
CA SER A 95 3.91 5.17 8.60
C SER A 95 2.98 4.52 9.63
N ASP A 96 3.49 3.66 10.52
CA ASP A 96 2.67 2.84 11.45
C ASP A 96 1.51 2.09 10.76
N GLY A 97 1.80 1.58 9.56
CA GLY A 97 0.84 0.92 8.69
C GLY A 97 0.92 -0.61 8.69
N ASN A 98 0.26 -1.26 7.73
CA ASN A 98 0.31 -2.72 7.59
C ASN A 98 0.25 -3.19 6.12
N VAL A 99 0.71 -4.42 5.88
CA VAL A 99 0.60 -5.12 4.59
C VAL A 99 -0.36 -6.30 4.75
N PHE A 100 -1.45 -6.27 4.01
CA PHE A 100 -2.47 -7.31 4.02
C PHE A 100 -2.41 -8.15 2.74
N VAL A 101 -2.23 -9.46 2.89
CA VAL A 101 -2.28 -10.43 1.80
C VAL A 101 -3.56 -11.23 1.95
N MET A 102 -4.44 -11.19 0.95
CA MET A 102 -5.76 -11.83 1.05
C MET A 102 -6.28 -12.31 -0.30
N SER A 103 -7.30 -13.16 -0.29
CA SER A 103 -7.97 -13.54 -1.53
C SER A 103 -8.82 -12.36 -2.07
N PRO A 104 -9.12 -12.29 -3.37
CA PRO A 104 -10.01 -11.27 -3.91
C PRO A 104 -11.41 -11.32 -3.32
N VAL A 105 -11.86 -12.51 -2.92
CA VAL A 105 -13.15 -12.71 -2.25
C VAL A 105 -13.09 -12.14 -0.82
N ASP A 106 -12.01 -12.38 -0.09
CA ASP A 106 -11.82 -11.76 1.23
C ASP A 106 -11.66 -10.24 1.11
N PHE A 107 -11.04 -9.73 0.04
CA PHE A 107 -10.97 -8.30 -0.19
C PHE A 107 -12.36 -7.69 -0.42
N SER A 108 -13.21 -8.33 -1.23
CA SER A 108 -14.54 -7.81 -1.54
C SER A 108 -15.54 -7.98 -0.39
N VAL A 109 -15.47 -9.09 0.34
CA VAL A 109 -16.41 -9.43 1.42
C VAL A 109 -15.94 -8.91 2.77
N ASN A 110 -14.67 -9.15 3.11
CA ASN A 110 -14.08 -8.57 4.30
C ASN A 110 -13.75 -7.12 3.95
N PHE A 111 -12.64 -6.76 3.33
CA PHE A 111 -12.14 -5.37 3.31
C PHE A 111 -13.13 -4.25 2.91
N LEU A 112 -13.99 -4.47 1.91
CA LEU A 112 -14.93 -3.45 1.43
C LEU A 112 -16.31 -3.45 2.12
N HIS A 113 -16.77 -4.59 2.64
CA HIS A 113 -18.16 -4.73 3.10
C HIS A 113 -18.33 -4.75 4.62
N ILE A 114 -17.35 -5.27 5.38
CA ILE A 114 -17.48 -5.52 6.83
C ILE A 114 -16.49 -4.74 7.77
N PRO A 115 -15.27 -4.23 7.43
CA PRO A 115 -14.21 -4.12 8.41
C PRO A 115 -13.29 -2.90 8.21
N LEU A 116 -13.83 -1.75 7.81
CA LEU A 116 -13.27 -0.50 8.36
C LEU A 116 -13.24 -0.59 9.91
N LYS A 117 -14.11 -1.43 10.51
CA LYS A 117 -14.14 -1.83 11.92
C LYS A 117 -13.07 -2.79 12.41
N GLN A 118 -12.53 -3.68 11.57
CA GLN A 118 -11.72 -4.81 12.07
C GLN A 118 -10.23 -4.68 11.70
N TYR A 119 -9.91 -4.03 10.57
CA TYR A 119 -8.53 -3.93 10.07
C TYR A 119 -7.93 -2.51 10.19
N LEU A 120 -8.74 -1.48 10.40
CA LEU A 120 -8.31 -0.08 10.55
C LEU A 120 -9.01 0.60 11.75
N PRO A 121 -8.78 0.13 13.00
CA PRO A 121 -9.45 0.67 14.17
C PRO A 121 -9.21 2.19 14.38
N SER A 122 -8.12 2.74 13.82
CA SER A 122 -7.80 4.17 13.81
C SER A 122 -8.80 5.03 13.04
N LEU A 123 -9.49 4.50 12.02
CA LEU A 123 -10.50 5.24 11.25
C LEU A 123 -11.82 5.43 12.00
N LEU A 124 -12.05 4.70 13.10
CA LEU A 124 -13.31 4.73 13.85
C LEU A 124 -13.24 5.48 15.18
N GLN A 125 -12.05 5.84 15.65
CA GLN A 125 -11.93 6.68 16.85
C GLN A 125 -12.34 8.14 16.64
N ILE A 126 -12.62 8.57 15.39
CA ILE A 126 -13.07 9.95 15.07
C ILE A 126 -14.60 10.12 15.20
N GLY A 127 -15.34 9.06 15.56
CA GLY A 127 -16.77 9.16 15.86
C GLY A 127 -17.04 8.66 17.28
N TRP A 128 -17.71 9.49 18.08
CA TRP A 128 -18.21 9.20 19.44
C TRP A 128 -17.25 9.47 20.61
N SER A 129 -16.88 10.74 20.82
CA SER A 129 -16.89 11.29 22.18
C SER A 129 -18.21 12.04 22.37
N ARG A 130 -19.13 11.48 23.15
CA ARG A 130 -20.10 12.27 23.91
C ARG A 130 -19.47 12.63 25.25
#